data_AF-A0AAD7H0K1-F1
#
_entry.id   AF-A0AAD7H0K1-F1
#
_cell.length_a   1.000
_cell.length_b   1.000
_cell.length_c   1.000
_cell.angle_alpha   90.00
_cell.angle_beta   90.00
_cell.angle_gamma   90.00
#
_symmetry.space_group_name_H-M   'P 1'
#
loop_
_entity.id
_entity.type
_entity.pdbx_description
1 polymer ?
#
loop_
_entity_poly.entity_id
_entity_poly.type
_entity_poly.pdbx_seq_one_letter_code
_entity_poly.pdbx_strand_id
1 'polypeptide(L)'
;LREVFEKRLNPPELLPESFDATQHKFNRFLAALIPKSTTDSSDEGFFSAGWTEEEVAEVKDHIRKHGLDSATGEDAVLYGEILEIPNDALAYLCNECIRRRDVIALESCILKLLTLLIHKRITKWAVARGLTPDYQNGFREGYRANNNPFILRCVKERARANGFTVYVAAVDATNAFPSTDHPTLWLKLIRMGMGGAIFD
;
A
#
# COMPACT_ATOMS: atom_id res chain seq x y z
N LEU A 1 5.60 -11.85 -18.30
CA LEU A 1 5.39 -11.12 -17.01
C LEU A 1 3.97 -11.28 -16.47
N ARG A 2 2.93 -10.88 -17.22
CA ARG A 2 1.52 -11.06 -16.81
C ARG A 2 1.20 -12.49 -16.34
N GLU A 3 1.58 -13.50 -17.10
CA GLU A 3 1.37 -14.92 -16.75
C GLU A 3 2.09 -15.35 -15.46
N VAL A 4 3.25 -14.76 -15.14
CA VAL A 4 4.01 -15.07 -13.91
C VAL A 4 3.30 -14.48 -12.69
N PHE A 5 2.81 -13.24 -12.81
CA PHE A 5 2.05 -12.59 -11.74
C PHE A 5 0.66 -13.21 -11.56
N GLU A 6 -0.06 -13.50 -12.64
CA GLU A 6 -1.38 -14.15 -12.58
C GLU A 6 -1.30 -15.51 -11.88
N LYS A 7 -0.24 -16.29 -12.11
CA LYS A 7 0.00 -17.55 -11.36
C LYS A 7 0.26 -17.31 -9.86
N ARG A 8 0.92 -16.21 -9.49
CA ARG A 8 1.20 -15.86 -8.09
C ARG A 8 -0.01 -15.28 -7.35
N LEU A 9 -0.97 -14.70 -8.06
CA LEU A 9 -2.21 -14.17 -7.49
C LEU A 9 -3.11 -15.28 -6.94
N ASN A 10 -2.95 -16.53 -7.38
CA ASN A 10 -3.67 -17.69 -6.86
C ASN A 10 -5.17 -17.41 -6.56
N PRO A 11 -5.92 -16.88 -7.54
CA PRO A 11 -7.32 -16.55 -7.33
C PRO A 11 -8.11 -17.84 -7.04
N PRO A 12 -9.15 -17.78 -6.19
CA PRO A 12 -9.99 -18.95 -5.93
C PRO A 12 -10.65 -19.42 -7.22
N GLU A 13 -10.57 -20.72 -7.53
CA GLU A 13 -11.22 -21.33 -8.70
C GLU A 13 -12.75 -21.22 -8.61
N LEU A 14 -13.28 -21.35 -7.39
CA LEU A 14 -14.69 -21.19 -7.06
C LEU A 14 -14.82 -20.23 -5.89
N LEU A 15 -15.71 -19.24 -6.03
CA LEU A 15 -16.06 -18.36 -4.92
C LEU A 15 -16.88 -19.15 -3.89
N PRO A 16 -16.61 -18.99 -2.58
CA PRO A 16 -17.41 -19.63 -1.53
C PRO A 16 -18.89 -19.25 -1.65
N GLU A 17 -19.81 -20.14 -1.25
CA GLU A 17 -21.26 -19.84 -1.27
C GLU A 17 -21.64 -18.62 -0.41
N SER A 18 -20.89 -18.37 0.67
CA SER A 18 -21.06 -17.20 1.53
C SER A 18 -20.55 -15.90 0.91
N PHE A 19 -19.89 -15.96 -0.25
CA PHE A 19 -19.34 -14.80 -0.93
C PHE A 19 -20.40 -14.13 -1.81
N ASP A 20 -20.51 -12.81 -1.74
CA ASP A 20 -21.46 -12.05 -2.54
C ASP A 20 -21.01 -11.94 -4.01
N ALA A 21 -21.36 -12.96 -4.79
CA ALA A 21 -21.05 -13.05 -6.21
C ALA A 21 -21.71 -11.92 -7.02
N THR A 22 -22.83 -11.36 -6.56
CA THR A 22 -23.54 -10.26 -7.23
C THR A 22 -22.75 -8.96 -7.07
N GLN A 23 -22.37 -8.63 -5.84
CA GLN A 23 -21.52 -7.47 -5.55
C GLN A 23 -20.17 -7.56 -6.25
N HIS A 24 -19.57 -8.76 -6.29
CA HIS A 24 -18.30 -8.98 -6.98
C HIS A 24 -18.40 -8.68 -8.48
N LYS A 25 -19.44 -9.19 -9.17
CA LYS A 25 -19.70 -8.89 -10.59
C LYS A 25 -19.91 -7.39 -10.80
N PHE A 26 -20.66 -6.74 -9.91
CA PHE A 26 -20.93 -5.31 -9.99
C PHE A 26 -19.67 -4.47 -9.80
N ASN A 27 -18.81 -4.84 -8.85
CA ASN A 27 -17.52 -4.18 -8.63
C ASN A 27 -16.63 -4.25 -9.87
N ARG A 28 -16.54 -5.43 -10.52
CA ARG A 28 -15.77 -5.60 -11.76
C ARG A 28 -16.32 -4.74 -12.89
N PHE A 29 -17.64 -4.70 -13.05
CA PHE A 29 -18.29 -3.84 -14.06
C PHE A 29 -17.98 -2.35 -13.81
N LEU A 30 -18.15 -1.88 -12.57
CA LEU A 30 -17.88 -0.48 -12.22
C LEU A 30 -16.41 -0.12 -12.31
N ALA A 31 -15.50 -1.01 -11.89
CA ALA A 31 -14.06 -0.79 -12.00
C ALA A 31 -13.64 -0.65 -13.47
N ALA A 32 -14.27 -1.38 -14.40
CA ALA A 32 -14.03 -1.24 -15.83
C ALA A 32 -14.52 0.11 -16.40
N LEU A 33 -15.38 0.84 -15.69
CA LEU A 33 -15.82 2.19 -16.05
C LEU A 33 -14.94 3.30 -15.47
N ILE A 34 -13.93 2.95 -14.65
CA ILE A 34 -12.95 3.93 -14.18
C ILE A 34 -12.21 4.50 -15.41
N PRO A 35 -12.21 5.83 -15.61
CA PRO A 35 -11.57 6.42 -16.77
C PRO A 35 -10.04 6.22 -16.71
N LYS A 36 -9.39 6.20 -17.87
CA LYS A 36 -7.92 6.12 -17.95
C LYS A 36 -7.20 7.30 -17.31
N SER A 37 -7.88 8.42 -17.14
CA SER A 37 -7.36 9.51 -16.35
C SER A 37 -8.39 9.95 -15.33
N THR A 38 -7.99 9.91 -14.07
CA THR A 38 -8.82 10.20 -12.92
C THR A 38 -8.40 11.54 -12.31
N THR A 39 -9.33 12.18 -11.62
CA THR A 39 -9.05 13.42 -10.90
C THR A 39 -8.85 13.08 -9.43
N ASP A 40 -7.79 13.63 -8.85
CA ASP A 40 -7.59 13.61 -7.40
C ASP A 40 -8.68 14.44 -6.73
N SER A 41 -9.42 13.79 -5.83
CA SER A 41 -10.49 14.41 -5.06
C SER A 41 -10.14 14.50 -3.57
N SER A 42 -8.88 14.25 -3.21
CA SER A 42 -8.34 14.67 -1.91
C SER A 42 -8.11 16.18 -1.90
N ASP A 43 -8.51 16.84 -0.82
CA ASP A 43 -8.41 18.30 -0.69
C ASP A 43 -6.95 18.77 -0.71
N GLU A 44 -6.03 17.91 -0.28
CA GLU A 44 -4.60 18.17 -0.18
C GLU A 44 -3.82 17.84 -1.47
N GLY A 45 -4.47 17.24 -2.46
CA GLY A 45 -3.85 16.91 -3.75
C GLY A 45 -2.76 15.83 -3.68
N PHE A 46 -2.88 14.88 -2.74
CA PHE A 46 -1.87 13.84 -2.49
C PHE A 46 -1.49 13.05 -3.76
N PHE A 47 -2.42 12.80 -4.66
CA PHE A 47 -2.23 11.90 -5.80
C PHE A 47 -2.02 12.62 -7.13
N SER A 48 -2.21 13.94 -7.16
CA SER A 48 -1.89 14.81 -8.31
C SER A 48 -0.61 15.63 -8.15
N ALA A 49 -0.15 15.88 -6.92
CA ALA A 49 1.09 16.64 -6.70
C ALA A 49 2.32 15.87 -7.20
N GLY A 50 3.29 16.59 -7.77
CA GLY A 50 4.60 16.03 -8.09
C GLY A 50 5.38 15.65 -6.82
N TRP A 51 6.41 14.83 -6.97
CA TRP A 51 7.41 14.57 -5.94
C TRP A 51 8.32 15.77 -5.73
N THR A 52 8.55 16.09 -4.46
CA THR A 52 9.47 17.15 -4.02
C THR A 52 10.85 16.60 -3.67
N GLU A 53 11.87 17.47 -3.63
CA GLU A 53 13.21 17.08 -3.20
C GLU A 53 13.23 16.61 -1.73
N GLU A 54 12.38 17.22 -0.91
CA GLU A 54 12.21 16.88 0.51
C GLU A 54 11.66 15.47 0.67
N GLU A 55 10.65 15.08 -0.12
CA GLU A 55 10.11 13.71 -0.09
C GLU A 55 11.15 12.67 -0.54
N VAL A 56 11.96 13.00 -1.55
CA VAL A 56 13.07 12.14 -1.97
C VAL A 56 14.12 12.02 -0.87
N ALA A 57 14.46 13.12 -0.19
CA ALA A 57 15.39 13.10 0.94
C ALA A 57 14.87 12.20 2.07
N GLU A 58 13.59 12.31 2.43
CA GLU A 58 12.94 11.46 3.43
C GLU A 58 13.03 9.96 3.08
N VAL A 59 12.83 9.61 1.80
CA VAL A 59 12.95 8.21 1.34
C VAL A 59 14.38 7.73 1.37
N LYS A 60 15.36 8.56 0.97
CA LYS A 60 16.77 8.18 1.07
C LYS A 60 17.21 7.94 2.50
N ASP A 61 16.78 8.77 3.44
CA ASP A 61 17.08 8.55 4.86
C ASP A 61 16.47 7.25 5.38
N HIS A 62 15.28 6.89 4.90
CA HIS A 62 14.69 5.59 5.20
C HIS A 62 15.53 4.44 4.63
N ILE A 63 15.97 4.54 3.36
CA ILE A 63 16.81 3.53 2.71
C ILE A 63 18.15 3.37 3.45
N ARG A 64 18.79 4.47 3.87
CA ARG A 64 20.04 4.42 4.65
C ARG A 64 19.87 3.66 5.97
N LYS A 65 18.72 3.80 6.63
CA LYS A 65 18.43 3.17 7.92
C LYS A 65 18.04 1.69 7.81
N HIS A 66 17.41 1.30 6.70
CA HIS A 66 16.71 0.00 6.62
C HIS A 66 16.98 -0.83 5.36
N GLY A 67 17.62 -0.26 4.34
CA GLY A 67 17.66 -0.83 2.99
C GLY A 67 19.04 -1.20 2.45
N LEU A 68 20.13 -0.89 3.17
CA LEU A 68 21.50 -1.07 2.65
C LEU A 68 21.86 -2.54 2.34
N ASP A 69 21.28 -3.50 3.05
CA ASP A 69 21.50 -4.94 2.82
C ASP A 69 20.44 -5.58 1.89
N SER A 70 19.60 -4.77 1.24
CA SER A 70 18.57 -5.30 0.33
C SER A 70 19.21 -5.87 -0.94
N ALA A 71 18.71 -7.02 -1.39
CA ALA A 71 19.06 -7.60 -2.69
C ALA A 71 18.81 -6.61 -3.84
N THR A 72 19.70 -6.63 -4.83
CA THR A 72 19.55 -5.93 -6.12
C THR A 72 18.41 -6.55 -6.92
N GLY A 73 17.84 -5.77 -7.82
CA GLY A 73 16.93 -6.31 -8.83
C GLY A 73 17.70 -6.83 -10.06
N GLU A 74 16.97 -7.15 -11.12
CA GLU A 74 17.53 -7.71 -12.37
C GLU A 74 18.50 -6.74 -13.08
N ASP A 75 18.33 -5.44 -12.86
CA ASP A 75 19.20 -4.38 -13.40
C ASP A 75 20.54 -4.23 -12.67
N ALA A 76 20.75 -5.00 -11.59
CA ALA A 76 21.92 -4.96 -10.72
C ALA A 76 22.22 -3.60 -10.06
N VAL A 77 21.30 -2.63 -10.14
CA VAL A 77 21.49 -1.31 -9.51
C VAL A 77 21.39 -1.46 -8.00
N LEU A 78 22.39 -0.96 -7.29
CA LEU A 78 22.46 -0.96 -5.83
C LEU A 78 21.78 0.27 -5.24
N TYR A 79 21.28 0.15 -4.01
CA TYR A 79 20.82 1.33 -3.28
C TYR A 79 21.94 2.34 -3.04
N GLY A 80 23.21 1.90 -2.95
CA GLY A 80 24.37 2.78 -2.88
C GLY A 80 24.41 3.78 -4.05
N GLU A 81 24.23 3.29 -5.28
CA GLU A 81 24.23 4.11 -6.48
C GLU A 81 23.06 5.11 -6.49
N ILE A 82 21.87 4.69 -6.03
CA ILE A 82 20.70 5.58 -5.92
C ILE A 82 20.89 6.67 -4.87
N LEU A 83 21.56 6.35 -3.77
CA LEU A 83 21.82 7.30 -2.69
C LEU A 83 22.76 8.43 -3.13
N GLU A 84 23.62 8.19 -4.13
CA GLU A 84 24.55 9.16 -4.71
C GLU A 84 23.89 10.12 -5.71
N ILE A 85 22.81 9.71 -6.41
CA ILE A 85 22.11 10.57 -7.37
C ILE A 85 21.54 11.79 -6.64
N PRO A 86 21.66 13.04 -7.13
CA PRO A 86 21.04 14.21 -6.50
C PRO A 86 19.51 14.08 -6.28
N ASN A 87 18.97 14.75 -5.26
CA ASN A 87 17.54 14.63 -4.89
C ASN A 87 16.62 15.23 -5.96
N ASP A 88 16.98 16.39 -6.49
CA ASP A 88 16.32 17.08 -7.60
C ASP A 88 16.25 16.22 -8.86
N ALA A 89 17.36 15.55 -9.19
CA ALA A 89 17.41 14.65 -10.34
C ALA A 89 16.49 13.44 -10.17
N LEU A 90 16.42 12.84 -8.97
CA LEU A 90 15.49 11.75 -8.68
C LEU A 90 14.03 12.22 -8.65
N ALA A 91 13.76 13.38 -8.07
CA ALA A 91 12.41 13.96 -8.06
C ALA A 91 11.94 14.21 -9.50
N TYR A 92 12.80 14.81 -10.34
CA TYR A 92 12.54 15.00 -11.76
C TYR A 92 12.26 13.67 -12.47
N LEU A 93 13.10 12.65 -12.26
CA LEU A 93 12.93 11.33 -12.87
C LEU A 93 11.58 10.71 -12.47
N CYS A 94 11.26 10.66 -11.17
CA CYS A 94 10.01 10.09 -10.68
C CYS A 94 8.79 10.85 -11.21
N ASN A 95 8.86 12.18 -11.31
CA ASN A 95 7.80 13.00 -11.89
C ASN A 95 7.61 12.71 -13.38
N GLU A 96 8.71 12.54 -14.14
CA GLU A 96 8.61 12.18 -15.55
C GLU A 96 8.04 10.78 -15.77
N CYS A 97 8.38 9.81 -14.92
CA CYS A 97 7.80 8.48 -14.99
C CYS A 97 6.28 8.53 -14.82
N ILE A 98 5.79 9.28 -13.83
CA ILE A 98 4.35 9.46 -13.61
C ILE A 98 3.70 10.20 -14.77
N ARG A 99 4.30 11.31 -15.24
CA ARG A 99 3.72 12.13 -16.31
C ARG A 99 3.60 11.34 -17.63
N ARG A 100 4.60 10.54 -17.96
CA ARG A 100 4.63 9.73 -19.19
C ARG A 100 3.83 8.44 -19.07
N ARG A 101 3.45 8.04 -17.84
CA ARG A 101 2.88 6.73 -17.52
C ARG A 101 3.78 5.59 -17.97
N ASP A 102 5.09 5.84 -17.91
CA ASP A 102 6.10 4.88 -18.33
C ASP A 102 6.30 3.86 -17.21
N VAL A 103 6.22 2.59 -17.57
CA VAL A 103 6.50 1.48 -16.65
C VAL A 103 7.99 1.51 -16.32
N ILE A 104 8.35 1.84 -15.08
CA ILE A 104 9.70 1.60 -14.58
C ILE A 104 9.89 0.08 -14.51
N ALA A 105 11.00 -0.41 -15.08
CA ALA A 105 11.31 -1.84 -15.13
C ALA A 105 11.11 -2.50 -13.76
N LEU A 106 10.43 -3.66 -13.78
CA LEU A 106 9.71 -4.24 -12.64
C LEU A 106 10.61 -4.70 -11.47
N GLU A 107 11.92 -4.63 -11.62
CA GLU A 107 12.90 -5.09 -10.65
C GLU A 107 14.12 -4.17 -10.66
N SER A 108 13.91 -2.87 -10.52
CA SER A 108 15.00 -1.90 -10.29
C SER A 108 14.94 -1.34 -8.88
N CYS A 109 16.09 -0.98 -8.30
CA CYS A 109 16.08 -0.25 -7.02
C CYS A 109 15.42 1.14 -7.17
N ILE A 110 15.34 1.69 -8.39
CA ILE A 110 14.58 2.92 -8.70
C ILE A 110 13.07 2.67 -8.53
N LEU A 111 12.54 1.54 -9.03
CA LEU A 111 11.14 1.18 -8.81
C LEU A 111 10.84 1.01 -7.32
N LYS A 112 11.75 0.41 -6.54
CA LYS A 112 11.59 0.31 -5.09
C LYS A 112 11.54 1.69 -4.43
N LEU A 113 12.40 2.62 -4.85
CA LEU A 113 12.36 4.01 -4.38
C LEU A 113 11.02 4.68 -4.72
N LEU A 114 10.55 4.56 -5.97
CA LEU A 114 9.25 5.13 -6.36
C LEU A 114 8.09 4.49 -5.56
N THR A 115 8.13 3.18 -5.35
CA THR A 115 7.12 2.47 -4.55
C THR A 115 7.14 2.94 -3.09
N LEU A 116 8.31 3.24 -2.53
CA LEU A 116 8.43 3.83 -1.19
C LEU A 116 7.89 5.27 -1.13
N LEU A 117 8.11 6.08 -2.16
CA LEU A 117 7.51 7.42 -2.28
C LEU A 117 5.98 7.33 -2.29
N ILE A 118 5.43 6.48 -3.15
CA ILE A 118 3.98 6.21 -3.23
C ILE A 118 3.45 5.71 -1.89
N HIS A 119 4.12 4.73 -1.28
CA HIS A 119 3.73 4.18 0.02
C HIS A 119 3.69 5.24 1.12
N LYS A 120 4.73 6.08 1.24
CA LYS A 120 4.75 7.17 2.22
C LYS A 120 3.61 8.15 1.99
N ARG A 121 3.31 8.48 0.74
CA ARG A 121 2.24 9.43 0.43
C ARG A 121 0.85 8.87 0.69
N ILE A 122 0.58 7.62 0.31
CA ILE A 122 -0.65 6.90 0.68
C ILE A 122 -0.79 6.84 2.21
N THR A 123 0.31 6.61 2.93
CA THR A 123 0.29 6.57 4.41
C THR A 123 -0.07 7.94 5.00
N LYS A 124 0.55 9.03 4.52
CA LYS A 124 0.22 10.41 4.93
C LYS A 124 -1.26 10.72 4.67
N TRP A 125 -1.77 10.36 3.49
CA TRP A 125 -3.20 10.49 3.15
C TRP A 125 -4.11 9.68 4.08
N ALA A 126 -3.79 8.40 4.32
CA ALA A 126 -4.59 7.53 5.16
C ALA A 126 -4.67 8.01 6.61
N VAL A 127 -3.58 8.60 7.13
CA VAL A 127 -3.55 9.21 8.46
C VAL A 127 -4.33 10.52 8.48
N ALA A 128 -4.11 11.41 7.51
CA ALA A 128 -4.79 12.71 7.43
C ALA A 128 -6.32 12.56 7.37
N ARG A 129 -6.80 11.54 6.66
CA ARG A 129 -8.24 11.24 6.52
C ARG A 129 -8.80 10.33 7.62
N GLY A 130 -8.01 9.94 8.62
CA GLY A 130 -8.46 9.06 9.70
C GLY A 130 -8.90 7.66 9.21
N LEU A 131 -8.32 7.18 8.10
CA LEU A 131 -8.69 5.91 7.47
C LEU A 131 -8.05 4.70 8.16
N THR A 132 -7.01 4.93 8.96
CA THR A 132 -6.32 3.89 9.73
C THR A 132 -6.89 3.85 11.14
N PRO A 133 -7.61 2.77 11.53
CA PRO A 133 -8.18 2.67 12.87
C PRO A 133 -7.09 2.59 13.96
N ASP A 134 -7.41 3.05 15.16
CA ASP A 134 -6.47 3.05 16.30
C ASP A 134 -6.02 1.65 16.74
N TYR A 135 -6.84 0.64 16.47
CA TYR A 135 -6.53 -0.76 16.77
C TYR A 135 -5.66 -1.46 15.72
N GLN A 136 -5.33 -0.78 14.61
CA GLN A 136 -4.44 -1.33 13.58
C GLN A 136 -2.97 -1.08 13.97
N ASN A 137 -2.25 -2.16 14.28
CA ASN A 137 -0.82 -2.11 14.58
C ASN A 137 0.08 -2.57 13.43
N GLY A 138 -0.40 -3.52 12.63
CA GLY A 138 0.37 -4.07 11.53
C GLY A 138 0.71 -2.99 10.49
N PHE A 139 1.96 -2.98 10.02
CA PHE A 139 2.45 -2.06 8.99
C PHE A 139 2.24 -0.57 9.30
N ARG A 140 2.16 -0.21 10.58
CA ARG A 140 1.98 1.18 11.04
C ARG A 140 3.22 1.64 11.80
N GLU A 141 3.79 2.76 11.37
CA GLU A 141 4.97 3.34 12.02
C GLU A 141 4.69 3.67 13.50
N GLY A 142 5.63 3.31 14.37
CA GLY A 142 5.49 3.48 15.83
C GLY A 142 4.70 2.38 16.55
N TYR A 143 4.02 1.49 15.84
CA TYR A 143 3.26 0.38 16.44
C TYR A 143 4.05 -0.93 16.36
N ARG A 144 3.95 -1.74 17.41
CA ARG A 144 4.66 -3.02 17.51
C ARG A 144 3.69 -4.18 17.70
N ALA A 145 4.12 -5.38 17.31
CA ALA A 145 3.36 -6.61 17.49
C ALA A 145 2.94 -6.84 18.95
N ASN A 146 3.75 -6.39 19.91
CA ASN A 146 3.52 -6.58 21.34
C ASN A 146 2.35 -5.75 21.92
N ASN A 147 1.94 -4.68 21.23
CA ASN A 147 0.90 -3.78 21.74
C ASN A 147 -0.46 -4.50 21.86
N ASN A 148 -0.85 -5.28 20.84
CA ASN A 148 -2.15 -5.98 20.84
C ASN A 148 -2.25 -7.10 21.89
N PRO A 149 -1.24 -8.00 22.04
CA PRO A 149 -1.20 -8.96 23.13
C PRO A 149 -1.23 -8.32 24.52
N PHE A 150 -0.58 -7.16 24.69
CA PHE A 150 -0.64 -6.41 25.95
C PHE A 150 -2.05 -5.91 26.26
N ILE A 151 -2.74 -5.32 25.28
CA ILE A 151 -4.14 -4.89 25.43
C ILE A 151 -5.05 -6.08 25.78
N LEU A 152 -4.92 -7.19 25.04
CA LEU A 152 -5.71 -8.40 25.31
C LEU A 152 -5.47 -8.94 26.72
N ARG A 153 -4.23 -8.91 27.21
CA ARG A 153 -3.89 -9.28 28.59
C ARG A 153 -4.61 -8.36 29.58
N CYS A 154 -4.59 -7.05 29.38
CA CYS A 154 -5.27 -6.10 30.26
C CYS A 154 -6.79 -6.34 30.29
N VAL A 155 -7.40 -6.57 29.13
CA VAL A 155 -8.83 -6.90 29.01
C VAL A 155 -9.15 -8.18 29.78
N LYS A 156 -8.34 -9.24 29.64
CA LYS A 156 -8.49 -10.50 30.36
C LYS A 156 -8.39 -10.30 31.88
N GLU A 157 -7.39 -9.57 32.35
CA GLU A 157 -7.17 -9.32 33.77
C GLU A 157 -8.33 -8.50 34.38
N ARG A 158 -8.80 -7.47 33.67
CA ARG A 158 -9.95 -6.65 34.09
C ARG A 158 -11.24 -7.45 34.14
N ALA A 159 -11.50 -8.27 33.14
CA ALA A 159 -12.69 -9.13 33.13
C ALA A 159 -12.69 -10.12 34.29
N ARG A 160 -11.53 -10.77 34.55
CA ARG A 160 -11.36 -11.67 35.69
C ARG A 160 -11.64 -10.98 37.03
N ALA A 161 -11.14 -9.76 37.22
CA ALA A 161 -11.37 -9.00 38.45
C ALA A 161 -12.86 -8.64 38.69
N ASN A 162 -13.63 -8.50 37.62
CA ASN A 162 -15.06 -8.16 37.67
C ASN A 162 -15.99 -9.37 37.52
N GLY A 163 -15.46 -10.59 37.43
CA GLY A 163 -16.27 -11.81 37.23
C GLY A 163 -16.91 -11.93 35.83
N PHE A 164 -16.38 -11.23 34.83
CA PHE A 164 -16.83 -11.33 33.44
C PHE A 164 -16.02 -12.34 32.63
N THR A 165 -16.68 -12.98 31.67
CA THR A 165 -16.05 -13.88 30.68
C THR A 165 -15.71 -13.09 29.41
N VAL A 166 -14.46 -13.22 28.93
CA VAL A 166 -14.03 -12.67 27.64
C VAL A 166 -14.06 -13.78 26.60
N TYR A 167 -14.78 -13.54 25.50
CA TYR A 167 -14.76 -14.39 24.32
C TYR A 167 -13.88 -13.73 23.25
N VAL A 168 -13.04 -14.51 22.59
CA VAL A 168 -12.10 -14.04 21.56
C VAL A 168 -12.29 -14.85 20.29
N ALA A 169 -12.43 -14.16 19.16
CA ALA A 169 -12.38 -14.76 17.84
C ALA A 169 -11.04 -14.41 17.19
N ALA A 170 -10.23 -15.41 16.86
CA ALA A 170 -9.04 -15.25 16.05
C ALA A 170 -9.42 -15.50 14.59
N VAL A 171 -9.41 -14.44 13.79
CA VAL A 171 -9.74 -14.48 12.36
C VAL A 171 -8.47 -14.21 11.58
N ASP A 172 -8.17 -15.07 10.61
CA ASP A 172 -7.03 -14.93 9.72
C ASP A 172 -7.46 -15.11 8.26
N ALA A 173 -6.79 -14.40 7.36
CA ALA A 173 -7.11 -14.39 5.94
C ALA A 173 -6.10 -15.25 5.16
N THR A 174 -6.60 -16.34 4.56
CA THR A 174 -5.77 -17.20 3.71
C THR A 174 -5.32 -16.44 2.45
N ASN A 175 -4.00 -16.44 2.19
CA ASN A 175 -3.39 -15.84 0.99
C ASN A 175 -3.76 -14.36 0.77
N ALA A 176 -3.89 -13.56 1.84
CA ALA A 176 -4.45 -12.20 1.78
C ALA A 176 -3.91 -11.30 0.65
N PHE A 177 -2.59 -11.31 0.39
CA PHE A 177 -2.02 -10.51 -0.70
C PHE A 177 -2.35 -11.08 -2.09
N PRO A 178 -2.02 -12.36 -2.41
CA PRO A 178 -2.45 -12.97 -3.67
C PRO A 178 -3.96 -12.87 -3.95
N SER A 179 -4.80 -13.15 -2.96
CA SER A 179 -6.24 -13.31 -3.12
C SER A 179 -7.03 -12.01 -3.16
N THR A 180 -6.36 -10.85 -3.13
CA THR A 180 -7.02 -9.54 -3.19
C THR A 180 -7.64 -9.29 -4.57
N ASP A 181 -8.96 -9.06 -4.63
CA ASP A 181 -9.63 -8.67 -5.87
C ASP A 181 -9.29 -7.22 -6.26
N HIS A 182 -8.37 -7.07 -7.21
CA HIS A 182 -7.92 -5.75 -7.68
C HIS A 182 -9.05 -4.84 -8.15
N PRO A 183 -10.04 -5.27 -8.96
CA PRO A 183 -11.17 -4.42 -9.34
C PRO A 183 -11.90 -3.81 -8.14
N THR A 184 -12.22 -4.61 -7.12
CA THR A 184 -12.84 -4.12 -5.89
C THR A 184 -11.93 -3.17 -5.12
N LEU A 185 -10.64 -3.47 -5.04
CA LEU A 185 -9.66 -2.60 -4.38
C LEU A 185 -9.57 -1.23 -5.05
N TRP A 186 -9.38 -1.18 -6.37
CA TRP A 186 -9.30 0.06 -7.14
C TRP A 186 -10.58 0.88 -7.04
N LEU A 187 -11.75 0.23 -7.14
CA LEU A 187 -13.03 0.88 -6.97
C LEU A 187 -13.21 1.46 -5.56
N LYS A 188 -12.71 0.78 -4.53
CA LYS A 188 -12.74 1.27 -3.16
C LYS A 188 -11.83 2.49 -2.99
N LEU A 189 -10.60 2.43 -3.49
CA LEU A 189 -9.63 3.52 -3.39
C LEU A 189 -10.11 4.80 -4.10
N ILE A 190 -10.62 4.69 -5.33
CA ILE A 190 -11.12 5.86 -6.07
C ILE A 190 -12.35 6.48 -5.39
N ARG A 191 -13.26 5.66 -4.83
CA ARG A 191 -14.39 6.15 -4.03
C ARG A 191 -13.98 6.83 -2.73
N MET A 192 -12.81 6.47 -2.20
CA MET A 192 -12.21 7.12 -1.03
C MET A 192 -11.42 8.38 -1.42
N GLY A 193 -11.37 8.73 -2.70
CA GLY A 193 -10.76 9.96 -3.22
C GLY A 193 -9.34 9.81 -3.76
N MET A 194 -8.83 8.58 -3.85
CA MET A 194 -7.52 8.29 -4.46
C MET A 194 -7.65 8.21 -5.98
N GLY A 195 -7.71 9.37 -6.64
CA GLY A 195 -7.58 9.52 -8.10
C GLY A 195 -6.42 10.44 -8.44
N GLY A 196 -5.99 10.53 -9.69
CA GLY A 196 -4.86 11.36 -10.13
C GLY A 196 -3.72 10.52 -10.71
N ALA A 197 -2.63 11.20 -11.07
CA ALA A 197 -1.56 10.59 -11.86
C ALA A 197 -0.82 9.43 -11.17
N ILE A 198 -0.81 9.39 -9.83
CA ILE A 198 -0.27 8.25 -9.07
C ILE A 198 -1.18 7.01 -9.13
N PHE A 199 -2.49 7.23 -9.32
CA PHE A 199 -3.50 6.17 -9.41
C PHE A 199 -3.66 5.63 -10.83
N ASP A 200 -3.56 6.50 -11.83
CA ASP A 200 -3.72 6.21 -13.27
C ASP A 200 -2.67 5.24 -13.85
#